data_AF-A0A8S1Q509-F1
#
_entry.id   AF-A0A8S1Q509-F1
#
_cell.length_a   1.000
_cell.length_b   1.000
_cell.length_c   1.000
_cell.angle_alpha   90.00
_cell.angle_beta   90.00
_cell.angle_gamma   90.00
#
_symmetry.space_group_name_H-M   'P 1'
#
loop_
_entity.id
_entity.type
_entity.pdbx_description
1 polymer ?
#
loop_
_entity_poly.entity_id
_entity_poly.type
_entity_poly.pdbx_seq_one_letter_code
_entity_poly.pdbx_strand_id
1 'polypeptide(L)'
;MQGYQQSRGPVQQQQIYEQQSFQEEQALIQYYIYQDFQNIINLLYSMKAIQQYFVNEPNHPAITLSINKVILQLNISNSIHYDLDKEHKGIQAQHCIMEERYKVQNMLKSFYNEFGQGQQQQLINNYIQNSLQQKVSIKQFALQQTQDFVFNQNLLNQLIPQVEVIEQQIQQIKQAKYYRIPDQYEIKNKAIDFQNQTKYKLQSIYPKTTQFNPTDVRVTQNMQQNGGSLIQNYNNIGDPNLTASGKSNNQTYQKQY
;
A
#
# COMPACT_ATOMS: atom_id res chain seq x y z
N MET A 1 38.31 28.38 46.11
CA MET A 1 37.21 27.47 45.70
C MET A 1 37.24 27.36 44.18
N GLN A 2 37.84 26.30 43.65
CA GLN A 2 37.80 26.00 42.22
C GLN A 2 36.54 25.17 41.95
N GLY A 3 35.63 25.72 41.14
CA GLY A 3 34.43 25.02 40.71
C GLY A 3 34.80 23.94 39.70
N TYR A 4 34.43 22.70 39.99
CA TYR A 4 34.46 21.62 39.01
C TYR A 4 33.45 21.92 37.90
N GLN A 5 33.94 22.35 36.73
CA GLN A 5 33.17 22.25 35.49
C GLN A 5 33.03 20.76 35.17
N GLN A 6 31.86 20.18 35.49
CA GLN A 6 31.48 18.88 34.98
C GLN A 6 31.43 18.95 33.45
N SER A 7 32.48 18.44 32.82
CA SER A 7 32.46 18.09 31.39
C SER A 7 31.36 17.06 31.20
N ARG A 8 30.21 17.49 30.65
CA ARG A 8 29.21 16.58 30.07
C ARG A 8 29.87 15.91 28.86
N GLY A 9 30.45 14.74 29.10
CA GLY A 9 31.41 14.09 28.22
C GLY A 9 30.84 13.49 26.93
N PRO A 10 31.72 12.96 26.06
CA PRO A 10 31.41 12.39 24.73
C PRO A 10 30.40 11.23 24.75
N VAL A 11 30.20 10.57 25.89
CA VAL A 11 29.24 9.46 26.06
C VAL A 11 27.78 9.90 25.90
N GLN A 12 27.42 11.11 26.34
CA GLN A 12 26.06 11.64 26.16
C GLN A 12 25.74 11.96 24.70
N GLN A 13 26.74 12.45 23.94
CA GLN A 13 26.56 12.71 22.52
C GLN A 13 26.39 11.41 21.75
N GLN A 14 27.21 10.38 22.04
CA GLN A 14 27.12 9.09 21.38
C GLN A 14 25.76 8.39 21.59
N GLN A 15 25.21 8.44 22.81
CA GLN A 15 23.87 7.91 23.10
C GLN A 15 22.75 8.62 22.31
N ILE A 16 22.85 9.94 22.13
CA ILE A 16 21.87 10.71 21.35
C ILE A 16 21.96 10.33 19.86
N TYR A 17 23.17 10.15 19.32
CA TYR A 17 23.35 9.71 17.93
C TYR A 17 22.80 8.30 17.70
N GLU A 18 23.08 7.35 18.58
CA GLU A 18 22.54 5.98 18.50
C GLU A 18 21.01 5.98 18.58
N GLN A 19 20.42 6.78 19.46
CA GLN A 19 18.96 6.89 19.59
C GLN A 19 18.32 7.51 18.35
N GLN A 20 18.92 8.54 17.76
CA GLN A 20 18.42 9.17 16.54
C GLN A 20 18.57 8.26 15.31
N SER A 21 19.64 7.47 15.23
CA SER A 21 19.83 6.50 14.16
C SER A 21 18.77 5.40 14.21
N PHE A 22 18.43 4.93 15.42
CA PHE A 22 17.40 3.91 15.58
C PHE A 22 16.00 4.41 15.24
N GLN A 23 15.68 5.68 15.50
CA GLN A 23 14.37 6.26 15.12
C GLN A 23 14.16 6.26 13.60
N GLU A 24 15.21 6.58 12.84
CA GLU A 24 15.18 6.50 11.38
C GLU A 24 14.96 5.06 10.90
N GLU A 25 15.73 4.12 11.45
CA GLU A 25 15.63 2.69 11.14
C GLU A 25 14.23 2.14 11.46
N GLN A 26 13.68 2.47 12.62
CA GLN A 26 12.32 2.10 13.03
C GLN A 26 11.26 2.63 12.06
N ALA A 27 11.37 3.90 11.64
CA ALA A 27 10.41 4.50 10.71
C ALA A 27 10.43 3.80 9.34
N LEU A 28 11.60 3.40 8.85
CA LEU A 28 11.75 2.64 7.60
C LEU A 28 11.19 1.22 7.72
N ILE A 29 11.48 0.50 8.81
CA ILE A 29 10.92 -0.82 9.09
C ILE A 29 9.38 -0.75 9.06
N GLN A 30 8.80 0.22 9.77
CA GLN A 30 7.36 0.43 9.79
C GLN A 30 6.81 0.73 8.39
N TYR A 31 7.44 1.65 7.64
CA TYR A 31 7.02 1.97 6.29
C TYR A 31 6.98 0.73 5.38
N TYR A 32 8.05 -0.05 5.32
CA TYR A 32 8.10 -1.24 4.44
C TYR A 32 7.05 -2.28 4.81
N ILE A 33 6.88 -2.56 6.11
CA ILE A 33 5.90 -3.54 6.59
C ILE A 33 4.46 -3.09 6.29
N TYR A 34 4.12 -1.83 6.56
CA TYR A 34 2.75 -1.34 6.37
C TYR A 34 2.42 -1.03 4.90
N GLN A 35 3.40 -0.61 4.09
CA GLN A 35 3.21 -0.41 2.66
C GLN A 35 3.02 -1.75 1.94
N ASP A 36 3.79 -2.78 2.29
CA ASP A 36 3.60 -4.13 1.76
C ASP A 36 2.22 -4.70 2.13
N PHE A 37 1.83 -4.54 3.40
CA PHE A 37 0.49 -4.92 3.86
C PHE A 37 -0.63 -4.22 3.07
N GLN A 38 -0.55 -2.90 2.89
CA GLN A 38 -1.52 -2.15 2.09
C GLN A 38 -1.61 -2.68 0.65
N ASN A 39 -0.47 -2.97 0.02
CA ASN A 39 -0.42 -3.48 -1.35
C ASN A 39 -1.13 -4.84 -1.47
N ILE A 40 -0.87 -5.76 -0.54
CA ILE A 40 -1.55 -7.06 -0.49
C ILE A 40 -3.07 -6.89 -0.37
N ILE A 41 -3.53 -6.05 0.57
CA ILE A 41 -4.97 -5.83 0.78
C ILE A 41 -5.63 -5.20 -0.45
N ASN A 42 -4.99 -4.22 -1.08
CA ASN A 42 -5.48 -3.60 -2.32
C ASN A 42 -5.68 -4.63 -3.43
N LEU A 43 -4.70 -5.53 -3.63
CA LEU A 43 -4.77 -6.55 -4.66
C LEU A 43 -5.84 -7.60 -4.37
N LEU A 44 -6.05 -7.99 -3.10
CA LEU A 44 -7.13 -8.91 -2.71
C LEU A 44 -8.51 -8.29 -2.98
N TYR A 45 -8.70 -7.00 -2.68
CA TYR A 45 -9.94 -6.28 -3.00
C TYR A 45 -10.18 -6.15 -4.51
N SER A 46 -9.12 -5.87 -5.28
CA SER A 46 -9.16 -5.86 -6.75
C SER A 46 -9.53 -7.24 -7.31
N MET A 47 -8.89 -8.31 -6.83
CA MET A 47 -9.19 -9.69 -7.22
C MET A 47 -10.66 -10.03 -6.94
N LYS A 48 -11.19 -9.65 -5.77
CA LYS A 48 -12.61 -9.81 -5.43
C LYS A 48 -13.52 -9.11 -6.44
N ALA A 49 -13.21 -7.87 -6.84
CA ALA A 49 -13.99 -7.17 -7.86
C ALA A 49 -13.98 -7.86 -9.23
N ILE A 50 -12.82 -8.38 -9.65
CA ILE A 50 -12.68 -9.10 -10.92
C ILE A 50 -13.49 -10.39 -10.89
N GLN A 51 -13.39 -11.18 -9.82
CA GLN A 51 -14.16 -12.42 -9.66
C GLN A 51 -15.68 -12.16 -9.64
N GLN A 52 -16.13 -11.10 -8.98
CA GLN A 52 -17.53 -10.69 -9.00
C GLN A 52 -17.99 -10.23 -10.40
N TYR A 53 -17.11 -9.57 -11.16
CA TYR A 53 -17.42 -9.14 -12.51
C TYR A 53 -17.60 -10.33 -13.45
N PHE A 54 -16.73 -11.33 -13.38
CA PHE A 54 -16.74 -12.53 -14.23
C PHE A 54 -17.34 -13.75 -13.52
N VAL A 55 -18.36 -13.56 -12.67
CA VAL A 55 -18.97 -14.65 -11.88
C VAL A 55 -19.47 -15.82 -12.73
N ASN A 56 -19.94 -15.55 -13.95
CA ASN A 56 -20.43 -16.56 -14.90
C ASN A 56 -19.33 -17.10 -15.83
N GLU A 57 -18.11 -16.57 -15.74
CA GLU A 57 -16.97 -16.90 -16.59
C GLU A 57 -15.73 -17.18 -15.70
N PRO A 58 -15.75 -18.24 -14.87
CA PRO A 58 -14.72 -18.50 -13.86
C PRO A 58 -13.31 -18.72 -14.45
N ASN A 59 -13.24 -19.05 -15.75
CA ASN A 59 -11.99 -19.26 -16.49
C ASN A 59 -11.55 -18.02 -17.29
N HIS A 60 -12.19 -16.86 -17.08
CA HIS A 60 -11.83 -15.64 -17.80
C HIS A 60 -10.37 -15.24 -17.51
N PRO A 61 -9.54 -14.92 -18.52
CA PRO A 61 -8.11 -14.62 -18.33
C PRO A 61 -7.82 -13.52 -17.32
N ALA A 62 -8.73 -12.54 -17.18
CA ALA A 62 -8.62 -11.49 -16.18
C ALA A 62 -8.59 -12.02 -14.73
N ILE A 63 -9.29 -13.13 -14.44
CA ILE A 63 -9.24 -13.79 -13.13
C ILE A 63 -7.83 -14.35 -12.90
N THR A 64 -7.30 -15.13 -13.84
CA THR A 64 -5.92 -15.67 -13.77
C THR A 64 -4.88 -14.57 -13.60
N LEU A 65 -5.00 -13.48 -14.38
CA LEU A 65 -4.12 -12.32 -14.26
C LEU A 65 -4.21 -11.67 -12.87
N SER A 66 -5.41 -11.57 -12.30
CA SER A 66 -5.59 -11.00 -10.95
C SER A 66 -4.92 -11.86 -9.87
N ILE A 67 -4.99 -13.19 -9.99
CA ILE A 67 -4.34 -14.12 -9.08
C ILE A 67 -2.81 -14.00 -9.22
N ASN A 68 -2.30 -13.97 -10.45
CA ASN A 68 -0.87 -13.79 -10.72
C ASN A 68 -0.33 -12.48 -10.13
N LYS A 69 -1.11 -11.39 -10.15
CA LYS A 69 -0.72 -10.14 -9.49
C LYS A 69 -0.56 -10.30 -7.98
N VAL A 70 -1.48 -11.01 -7.32
CA VAL A 70 -1.33 -11.30 -5.88
C VAL A 70 -0.13 -12.21 -5.64
N ILE A 71 0.10 -13.23 -6.46
CA ILE A 71 1.27 -14.11 -6.35
C ILE A 71 2.59 -13.34 -6.52
N LEU A 72 2.66 -12.44 -7.50
CA LEU A 72 3.81 -11.56 -7.68
C LEU A 72 4.03 -10.68 -6.44
N GLN A 73 2.98 -10.10 -5.88
CA GLN A 73 3.10 -9.36 -4.63
C GLN A 73 3.59 -10.25 -3.49
N LEU A 74 3.10 -11.49 -3.35
CA LEU A 74 3.61 -12.42 -2.33
C LEU A 74 5.10 -12.72 -2.47
N ASN A 75 5.63 -12.79 -3.70
CA ASN A 75 7.07 -12.92 -3.94
C ASN A 75 7.83 -11.66 -3.51
N ILE A 76 7.27 -10.47 -3.81
CA ILE A 76 7.85 -9.18 -3.39
C ILE A 76 7.82 -9.07 -1.87
N SER A 77 6.69 -9.33 -1.23
CA SER A 77 6.51 -9.35 0.22
C SER A 77 7.52 -10.25 0.90
N ASN A 78 7.67 -11.50 0.43
CA ASN A 78 8.65 -12.43 0.97
C ASN A 78 10.08 -11.87 0.88
N SER A 79 10.42 -11.23 -0.25
CA SER A 79 11.75 -10.63 -0.46
C SER A 79 11.98 -9.44 0.47
N ILE A 80 11.03 -8.51 0.56
CA ILE A 80 11.08 -7.35 1.49
C ILE A 80 11.32 -7.85 2.91
N HIS A 81 10.51 -8.81 3.36
CA HIS A 81 10.59 -9.29 4.74
C HIS A 81 11.83 -10.14 5.01
N TYR A 82 12.39 -10.81 4.00
CA TYR A 82 13.69 -11.47 4.10
C TYR A 82 14.82 -10.45 4.23
N ASP A 83 14.82 -9.40 3.40
CA ASP A 83 15.84 -8.36 3.41
C ASP A 83 15.82 -7.57 4.72
N LEU A 84 14.64 -7.25 5.26
CA LEU A 84 14.49 -6.68 6.61
C LEU A 84 15.22 -7.54 7.66
N ASP A 85 15.03 -8.87 7.65
CA ASP A 85 15.70 -9.78 8.60
C ASP A 85 17.22 -9.83 8.37
N LYS A 86 17.70 -9.65 7.13
CA LYS A 86 19.12 -9.75 6.77
C LYS A 86 19.92 -8.49 7.04
N GLU A 87 19.34 -7.33 6.75
CA GLU A 87 19.98 -6.03 6.86
C GLU A 87 20.01 -5.54 8.31
N HIS A 88 18.95 -5.80 9.08
CA HIS A 88 18.75 -5.19 10.40
C HIS A 88 19.12 -6.15 11.54
N LYS A 89 20.42 -6.45 11.72
CA LYS A 89 20.87 -7.48 12.69
C LYS A 89 20.87 -7.04 14.16
N GLY A 90 20.62 -5.76 14.44
CA GLY A 90 20.57 -5.23 15.80
C GLY A 90 19.38 -5.77 16.59
N ILE A 91 19.55 -6.01 17.90
CA ILE A 91 18.49 -6.55 18.76
C ILE A 91 17.24 -5.66 18.74
N GLN A 92 17.43 -4.34 18.80
CA GLN A 92 16.34 -3.36 18.78
C GLN A 92 15.55 -3.40 17.47
N ALA A 93 16.25 -3.49 16.33
CA ALA A 93 15.63 -3.53 15.01
C ALA A 93 14.89 -4.86 14.78
N GLN A 94 15.48 -5.98 15.16
CA GLN A 94 14.81 -7.29 15.12
C GLN A 94 13.55 -7.32 15.98
N HIS A 95 13.60 -6.74 17.17
CA HIS A 95 12.43 -6.62 18.04
C HIS A 95 11.33 -5.78 17.37
N CYS A 96 11.68 -4.61 16.81
CA CYS A 96 10.75 -3.78 16.05
C CYS A 96 10.10 -4.54 14.89
N ILE A 97 10.89 -5.23 14.05
CA ILE A 97 10.39 -6.03 12.93
C ILE A 97 9.37 -7.07 13.41
N MET A 98 9.68 -7.80 14.49
CA MET A 98 8.78 -8.80 15.06
C MET A 98 7.47 -8.18 15.57
N GLU A 99 7.54 -7.06 16.28
CA GLU A 99 6.37 -6.36 16.80
C GLU A 99 5.46 -5.86 15.68
N GLU A 100 6.03 -5.21 14.66
CA GLU A 100 5.25 -4.66 13.55
C GLU A 100 4.62 -5.77 12.69
N ARG A 101 5.33 -6.88 12.44
CA ARG A 101 4.73 -8.08 11.79
C ARG A 101 3.56 -8.61 12.59
N TYR A 102 3.69 -8.72 13.91
CA TYR A 102 2.61 -9.18 14.79
C TYR A 102 1.39 -8.25 14.75
N LYS A 103 1.61 -6.93 14.76
CA LYS A 103 0.53 -5.94 14.60
C LYS A 103 -0.18 -6.11 13.27
N VAL A 104 0.55 -6.28 12.17
CA VAL A 104 -0.04 -6.53 10.83
C VAL A 104 -0.84 -7.84 10.82
N GLN A 105 -0.32 -8.93 11.40
CA GLN A 105 -1.09 -10.18 11.51
C GLN A 105 -2.41 -9.98 12.25
N ASN A 106 -2.42 -9.16 13.31
CA ASN A 106 -3.64 -8.85 14.04
C ASN A 106 -4.61 -7.98 13.24
N MET A 107 -4.12 -6.97 12.51
CA MET A 107 -4.95 -6.20 11.60
C MET A 107 -5.55 -7.10 10.51
N LEU A 108 -4.76 -8.00 9.92
CA LEU A 108 -5.19 -8.89 8.86
C LEU A 108 -6.37 -9.79 9.27
N LYS A 109 -6.48 -10.17 10.55
CA LYS A 109 -7.63 -10.92 11.08
C LYS A 109 -8.96 -10.20 10.92
N SER A 110 -8.99 -8.86 10.99
CA SER A 110 -10.24 -8.10 10.83
C SER A 110 -10.79 -8.18 9.39
N PHE A 111 -9.93 -8.50 8.43
CA PHE A 111 -10.30 -8.64 7.03
C PHE A 111 -10.67 -10.08 6.62
N TYR A 112 -10.45 -11.10 7.45
CA TYR A 112 -10.70 -12.51 7.08
C TYR A 112 -12.14 -12.76 6.64
N ASN A 113 -13.11 -12.20 7.35
CA ASN A 113 -14.53 -12.36 7.00
C ASN A 113 -14.89 -11.69 5.66
N GLU A 114 -14.06 -10.76 5.17
CA GLU A 114 -14.30 -10.02 3.94
C GLU A 114 -13.81 -10.75 2.70
N PHE A 115 -12.85 -11.67 2.84
CA PHE A 115 -12.19 -12.36 1.74
C PHE A 115 -12.73 -13.77 1.44
N GLY A 116 -13.88 -14.13 2.01
CA GLY A 116 -14.58 -15.38 1.71
C GLY A 116 -13.73 -16.64 2.00
N GLN A 117 -14.30 -17.82 1.68
CA GLN A 117 -13.57 -19.09 1.75
C GLN A 117 -12.89 -19.38 0.40
N GLY A 118 -11.81 -20.17 0.41
CA GLY A 118 -11.14 -20.64 -0.82
C GLY A 118 -9.84 -19.91 -1.15
N GLN A 119 -9.66 -19.52 -2.42
CA GLN A 119 -8.36 -19.09 -2.95
C GLN A 119 -7.82 -17.80 -2.30
N GLN A 120 -8.68 -16.82 -1.99
CA GLN A 120 -8.26 -15.59 -1.32
C GLN A 120 -7.70 -15.89 0.08
N GLN A 121 -8.38 -16.77 0.84
CA GLN A 121 -7.90 -17.23 2.15
C GLN A 121 -6.55 -17.97 2.03
N GLN A 122 -6.35 -18.79 0.99
CA GLN A 122 -5.07 -19.45 0.75
C GLN A 122 -3.94 -18.44 0.50
N LEU A 123 -4.19 -17.39 -0.29
CA LEU A 123 -3.21 -16.33 -0.56
C LEU A 123 -2.87 -15.54 0.71
N ILE A 124 -3.87 -15.24 1.54
CA ILE A 124 -3.68 -14.62 2.87
C ILE A 124 -2.83 -15.51 3.77
N ASN A 125 -3.12 -16.81 3.82
CA ASN A 125 -2.34 -17.76 4.61
C ASN A 125 -0.89 -17.82 4.12
N ASN A 126 -0.67 -17.79 2.80
CA ASN A 126 0.67 -17.73 2.23
C ASN A 126 1.41 -16.44 2.64
N TYR A 127 0.74 -15.29 2.64
CA TYR A 127 1.35 -14.03 3.10
C TYR A 127 1.81 -14.14 4.55
N ILE A 128 0.95 -14.62 5.44
CA ILE A 128 1.25 -14.79 6.87
C ILE A 128 2.43 -15.75 7.06
N GLN A 129 2.37 -16.93 6.44
CA GLN A 129 3.36 -17.98 6.64
C GLN A 129 4.72 -17.64 6.05
N ASN A 130 4.79 -16.83 4.99
CA ASN A 130 6.03 -16.64 4.25
C ASN A 130 6.59 -15.22 4.36
N SER A 131 5.84 -14.24 4.88
CA SER A 131 6.30 -12.85 5.01
C SER A 131 6.21 -12.34 6.44
N LEU A 132 5.19 -12.76 7.20
CA LEU A 132 4.94 -12.21 8.54
C LEU A 132 5.41 -13.10 9.70
N GLN A 133 6.07 -14.24 9.42
CA GLN A 133 6.61 -15.09 10.47
C GLN A 133 7.79 -14.41 11.18
N GLN A 134 8.14 -14.95 12.36
CA GLN A 134 9.29 -14.49 13.14
C GLN A 134 10.60 -14.56 12.35
N LYS A 135 10.74 -15.57 11.48
CA LYS A 135 11.89 -15.73 10.59
C LYS A 135 11.38 -16.00 9.19
N VAL A 136 11.88 -15.25 8.22
CA VAL A 136 11.50 -15.41 6.82
C VAL A 136 12.62 -16.09 6.03
N SER A 137 12.26 -17.07 5.20
CA SER A 137 13.14 -17.66 4.20
C SER A 137 12.68 -17.27 2.80
N ILE A 138 13.63 -17.11 1.88
CA ILE A 138 13.30 -16.83 0.47
C ILE A 138 12.42 -17.96 -0.07
N LYS A 139 11.32 -17.58 -0.71
CA LYS A 139 10.39 -18.46 -1.39
C LYS A 139 9.87 -17.79 -2.64
N GLN A 140 9.80 -18.57 -3.71
CA GLN A 140 9.18 -18.14 -4.96
C GLN A 140 7.91 -18.96 -5.20
N PHE A 141 6.80 -18.26 -5.33
CA PHE A 141 5.52 -18.81 -5.75
C PHE A 141 5.43 -18.79 -7.27
N ALA A 142 4.99 -19.92 -7.84
CA ALA A 142 4.84 -20.08 -9.28
C ALA A 142 3.62 -19.30 -9.80
N LEU A 143 3.78 -18.66 -10.96
CA LEU A 143 2.69 -18.01 -11.67
C LEU A 143 1.87 -19.04 -12.44
N GLN A 144 0.57 -18.79 -12.55
CA GLN A 144 -0.31 -19.56 -13.42
C GLN A 144 -0.08 -19.14 -14.87
N GLN A 145 -0.14 -20.10 -15.80
CA GLN A 145 -0.02 -19.78 -17.23
C GLN A 145 -1.16 -18.87 -17.67
N THR A 146 -0.81 -17.80 -18.37
CA THR A 146 -1.73 -16.97 -19.14
C THR A 146 -1.53 -17.28 -20.62
N GLN A 147 -2.52 -16.98 -21.47
CA GLN A 147 -2.31 -17.01 -22.93
C GLN A 147 -1.12 -16.11 -23.33
N ASP A 148 -0.51 -16.40 -24.49
CA ASP A 148 0.71 -15.74 -24.97
C ASP A 148 0.65 -14.22 -24.82
N PHE A 149 1.63 -13.69 -24.10
CA PHE A 149 1.71 -12.27 -23.75
C PHE A 149 2.62 -11.53 -24.73
N VAL A 150 2.12 -10.45 -25.32
CA VAL A 150 2.94 -9.49 -26.07
C VAL A 150 3.37 -8.39 -25.10
N PHE A 151 4.67 -8.29 -24.85
CA PHE A 151 5.22 -7.27 -23.96
C PHE A 151 4.99 -5.86 -24.53
N ASN A 152 4.25 -5.05 -23.78
CA ASN A 152 4.03 -3.65 -24.11
C ASN A 152 5.19 -2.81 -23.58
N GLN A 153 6.09 -2.39 -24.46
CA GLN A 153 7.27 -1.59 -24.09
C GLN A 153 6.91 -0.22 -23.47
N ASN A 154 5.72 0.32 -23.78
CA ASN A 154 5.22 1.55 -23.14
C ASN A 154 4.91 1.36 -21.65
N LEU A 155 4.77 0.12 -21.17
CA LEU A 155 4.60 -0.19 -19.75
C LEU A 155 5.86 0.20 -18.95
N LEU A 156 7.07 0.01 -19.50
CA LEU A 156 8.32 0.39 -18.82
C LEU A 156 8.39 1.89 -18.57
N ASN A 157 7.98 2.69 -19.57
CA ASN A 157 7.96 4.15 -19.47
C ASN A 157 6.96 4.65 -18.43
N GLN A 158 5.94 3.86 -18.08
CA GLN A 158 5.00 4.17 -17.01
C GLN A 158 5.48 3.71 -15.63
N LEU A 159 6.45 2.79 -15.56
CA LEU A 159 6.99 2.26 -14.31
C LEU A 159 8.10 3.15 -13.73
N ILE A 160 8.97 3.72 -14.56
CA ILE A 160 10.11 4.54 -14.11
C ILE A 160 9.66 5.68 -13.18
N PRO A 161 8.63 6.50 -13.49
CA PRO A 161 8.21 7.58 -12.61
C PRO A 161 7.69 7.09 -11.25
N GLN A 162 7.20 5.85 -11.15
CA GLN A 162 6.73 5.30 -9.88
C GLN A 162 7.88 4.96 -8.94
N VAL A 163 9.04 4.59 -9.49
CA VAL A 163 10.25 4.33 -8.68
C VAL A 163 10.72 5.63 -8.02
N GLU A 164 10.76 6.73 -8.77
CA GLU A 164 11.16 8.04 -8.26
C GLU A 164 10.25 8.51 -7.10
N VAL A 165 8.94 8.26 -7.20
CA VAL A 165 7.98 8.59 -6.12
C VAL A 165 8.27 7.78 -4.85
N ILE A 166 8.58 6.48 -4.98
CA ILE A 166 8.93 5.65 -3.84
C ILE A 166 10.23 6.13 -3.20
N GLU A 167 11.24 6.46 -4.00
CA GLU A 167 12.50 7.01 -3.51
C GLU A 167 12.29 8.32 -2.74
N GLN A 168 11.46 9.23 -3.26
CA GLN A 168 11.11 10.46 -2.58
C GLN A 168 10.42 10.20 -1.23
N GLN A 169 9.48 9.26 -1.16
CA GLN A 169 8.83 8.88 0.09
C GLN A 169 9.84 8.34 1.12
N ILE A 170 10.77 7.48 0.68
CA ILE A 170 11.83 6.95 1.54
C ILE A 170 12.69 8.10 2.08
N GLN A 171 13.10 9.05 1.23
CA GLN A 171 13.90 10.21 1.67
C GLN A 171 13.15 11.09 2.68
N GLN A 172 11.85 11.32 2.46
CA GLN A 172 11.02 12.07 3.41
C GLN A 172 10.93 11.37 4.77
N ILE A 173 10.75 10.04 4.79
CA ILE A 173 10.70 9.26 6.03
C ILE A 173 12.04 9.30 6.76
N LYS A 174 13.16 9.19 6.02
CA LYS A 174 14.50 9.32 6.61
C LYS A 174 14.72 10.68 7.25
N GLN A 175 14.32 11.75 6.57
CA GLN A 175 14.44 13.12 7.09
C GLN A 175 13.52 13.36 8.29
N ALA A 176 12.28 12.86 8.25
CA ALA A 176 11.31 13.02 9.32
C ALA A 176 11.60 12.14 10.54
N LYS A 177 12.33 11.03 10.35
CA LYS A 177 12.60 9.98 11.36
C LYS A 177 11.34 9.46 12.05
N TYR A 178 10.24 9.50 11.31
CA TYR A 178 8.91 9.16 11.80
C TYR A 178 8.06 8.67 10.63
N TYR A 179 7.33 7.59 10.88
CA TYR A 179 6.31 7.09 9.97
C TYR A 179 5.00 6.93 10.74
N ARG A 180 3.92 7.49 10.18
CA ARG A 180 2.58 7.31 10.73
C ARG A 180 2.05 5.96 10.30
N ILE A 181 1.96 5.04 11.26
CA ILE A 181 1.31 3.74 11.04
C ILE A 181 -0.17 3.96 10.71
N PRO A 182 -0.66 3.49 9.54
CA PRO A 182 -2.06 3.58 9.21
C PRO A 182 -2.88 2.63 10.09
N ASP A 183 -4.07 3.07 10.48
CA ASP A 183 -5.01 2.19 11.17
C ASP A 183 -5.76 1.28 10.19
N GLN A 184 -6.50 0.31 10.73
CA GLN A 184 -7.24 -0.65 9.92
C GLN A 184 -8.29 -0.01 9.00
N TYR A 185 -8.90 1.11 9.40
CA TYR A 185 -9.92 1.79 8.60
C TYR A 185 -9.28 2.53 7.43
N GLU A 186 -8.12 3.13 7.65
CA GLU A 186 -7.35 3.76 6.58
C GLU A 186 -6.90 2.74 5.53
N ILE A 187 -6.38 1.59 5.97
CA ILE A 187 -6.01 0.49 5.07
C ILE A 187 -7.21 0.04 4.25
N LYS A 188 -8.37 -0.15 4.92
CA LYS A 188 -9.61 -0.57 4.30
C LYS A 188 -10.13 0.43 3.27
N ASN A 189 -10.17 1.72 3.61
CA ASN A 189 -10.68 2.76 2.73
C ASN A 189 -9.85 2.83 1.44
N LYS A 190 -8.52 2.80 1.54
CA LYS A 190 -7.63 2.74 0.38
C LYS A 190 -7.88 1.49 -0.49
N ALA A 191 -8.16 0.35 0.12
CA ALA A 191 -8.46 -0.88 -0.60
C ALA A 191 -9.81 -0.84 -1.31
N ILE A 192 -10.81 -0.19 -0.70
CA ILE A 192 -12.12 0.07 -1.34
C ILE A 192 -11.96 1.02 -2.53
N ASP A 193 -11.15 2.07 -2.40
CA ASP A 193 -10.87 2.98 -3.51
C ASP A 193 -10.19 2.24 -4.68
N PHE A 194 -9.19 1.41 -4.37
CA PHE A 194 -8.52 0.56 -5.35
C PHE A 194 -9.48 -0.44 -6.02
N GLN A 195 -10.43 -0.99 -5.24
CA GLN A 195 -11.49 -1.84 -5.75
C GLN A 195 -12.39 -1.09 -6.74
N ASN A 196 -12.81 0.12 -6.41
CA ASN A 196 -13.68 0.93 -7.25
C ASN A 196 -12.99 1.30 -8.57
N GLN A 197 -11.71 1.71 -8.50
CA GLN A 197 -10.89 1.94 -9.69
C GLN A 197 -10.80 0.69 -10.58
N THR A 198 -10.66 -0.50 -9.97
CA THR A 198 -10.66 -1.77 -10.70
C THR A 198 -11.99 -2.01 -11.40
N LYS A 199 -13.12 -1.78 -10.72
CA LYS A 199 -14.46 -1.90 -11.32
C LYS A 199 -14.66 -0.97 -12.51
N TYR A 200 -14.24 0.30 -12.40
CA TYR A 200 -14.31 1.25 -13.50
C TYR A 200 -13.48 0.80 -14.70
N LYS A 201 -12.25 0.32 -14.48
CA LYS A 201 -11.39 -0.22 -15.55
C LYS A 201 -12.03 -1.43 -16.23
N LEU A 202 -12.60 -2.36 -15.46
CA LEU A 202 -13.29 -3.53 -16.02
C LEU A 202 -14.46 -3.11 -16.91
N GLN A 203 -15.29 -2.16 -16.47
CA GLN A 203 -16.41 -1.66 -17.27
C GLN A 203 -15.96 -1.01 -18.59
N SER A 204 -14.82 -0.31 -18.57
CA SER A 204 -14.28 0.33 -19.77
C SER A 204 -13.68 -0.66 -20.79
N ILE A 205 -13.05 -1.74 -20.32
CA ILE A 205 -12.34 -2.72 -21.16
C ILE A 205 -13.26 -3.85 -21.61
N TYR A 206 -14.16 -4.29 -20.73
CA TYR A 206 -15.07 -5.40 -20.94
C TYR A 206 -16.52 -4.94 -20.76
N PRO A 207 -17.03 -3.97 -21.55
CA PRO A 207 -18.37 -3.47 -21.36
C PRO A 207 -19.37 -4.62 -21.46
N LYS A 208 -20.04 -4.93 -20.35
CA LYS A 208 -21.20 -5.81 -20.38
C LYS A 208 -22.27 -5.11 -21.20
N THR A 209 -22.47 -5.54 -22.45
CA THR A 209 -23.67 -5.19 -23.21
C THR A 209 -24.85 -5.79 -22.47
N THR A 210 -25.42 -5.03 -21.55
CA THR A 210 -26.79 -5.27 -21.13
C THR A 210 -27.63 -5.08 -22.40
N GLN A 211 -28.00 -6.16 -23.07
CA GLN A 211 -29.17 -6.16 -23.95
C GLN A 211 -30.39 -5.89 -23.06
N PHE A 212 -30.57 -4.64 -22.67
CA PHE A 212 -31.89 -4.13 -22.37
C PHE A 212 -32.60 -4.06 -23.71
N ASN A 213 -33.55 -4.98 -23.95
CA ASN A 213 -34.65 -4.69 -24.85
C ASN A 213 -35.43 -3.54 -24.19
N PRO A 214 -35.41 -2.32 -24.72
CA PRO A 214 -36.28 -1.27 -24.23
C PRO A 214 -37.62 -1.47 -24.93
N THR A 215 -38.53 -2.19 -24.29
CA THR A 215 -39.95 -2.04 -24.62
C THR A 215 -40.40 -0.73 -23.99
N ASP A 216 -40.64 0.25 -24.86
CA ASP A 216 -41.39 1.49 -24.63
C ASP A 216 -41.03 2.37 -23.43
N VAL A 217 -40.20 3.40 -23.69
CA VAL A 217 -40.63 4.80 -23.44
C VAL A 217 -39.99 5.70 -24.50
N ARG A 218 -40.84 6.28 -25.35
CA ARG A 218 -40.50 7.42 -26.22
C ARG A 218 -40.25 8.66 -25.35
N VAL A 219 -39.05 9.25 -25.37
CA VAL A 219 -38.84 10.72 -25.28
C VAL A 219 -37.52 11.11 -25.98
N THR A 220 -37.71 11.74 -27.14
CA THR A 220 -37.02 12.91 -27.74
C THR A 220 -35.49 13.00 -27.85
N GLN A 221 -35.10 13.17 -29.13
CA GLN A 221 -33.82 13.61 -29.68
C GLN A 221 -33.34 14.96 -29.12
N ASN A 222 -32.01 15.11 -28.93
CA ASN A 222 -31.22 16.11 -29.65
C ASN A 222 -29.70 15.99 -29.36
N MET A 223 -28.91 15.99 -30.45
CA MET A 223 -27.53 16.49 -30.61
C MET A 223 -26.42 15.81 -29.76
N GLN A 224 -25.20 15.53 -30.22
CA GLN A 224 -24.46 15.91 -31.43
C GLN A 224 -23.24 14.98 -31.54
N GLN A 225 -22.86 14.63 -32.77
CA GLN A 225 -21.53 14.10 -33.09
C GLN A 225 -20.46 15.15 -32.81
N ASN A 226 -19.37 14.76 -32.15
CA ASN A 226 -18.04 15.32 -32.42
C ASN A 226 -16.95 14.33 -32.01
N GLY A 227 -16.07 14.03 -32.95
CA GLY A 227 -14.83 13.30 -32.70
C GLY A 227 -13.79 14.18 -32.01
N GLY A 228 -12.81 13.54 -31.39
CA GLY A 228 -11.59 14.20 -30.91
C GLY A 228 -11.20 13.81 -29.50
N SER A 229 -10.04 13.15 -29.38
CA SER A 229 -9.03 13.26 -28.32
C SER A 229 -9.50 13.72 -26.94
N LEU A 230 -9.28 12.89 -25.91
CA LEU A 230 -8.82 13.34 -24.60
C LEU A 230 -8.16 12.16 -23.86
N ILE A 231 -6.87 11.96 -24.16
CA ILE A 231 -5.90 11.56 -23.14
C ILE A 231 -5.71 12.80 -22.26
N GLN A 232 -6.21 12.77 -21.03
CA GLN A 232 -5.75 13.68 -19.98
C GLN A 232 -5.59 12.93 -18.66
N ASN A 233 -4.32 12.85 -18.26
CA ASN A 233 -3.78 12.86 -16.90
C ASN A 233 -4.80 12.83 -15.75
N TYR A 234 -4.75 11.77 -14.96
CA TYR A 234 -5.05 11.84 -13.52
C TYR A 234 -4.02 11.03 -12.74
N ASN A 235 -2.84 11.63 -12.60
CA ASN A 235 -2.01 11.44 -11.40
C ASN A 235 -2.70 12.22 -10.28
N ASN A 236 -3.40 11.53 -9.39
CA ASN A 236 -3.74 12.10 -8.10
C ASN A 236 -3.93 10.98 -7.06
N ILE A 237 -2.84 10.62 -6.38
CA ILE A 237 -2.89 9.93 -5.09
C ILE A 237 -1.90 10.66 -4.18
N GLY A 238 -2.44 11.43 -3.23
CA GLY A 238 -1.74 11.88 -2.03
C GLY A 238 -1.08 13.24 -2.12
N ASP A 239 -1.87 14.30 -1.97
CA ASP A 239 -1.39 15.63 -1.57
C ASP A 239 -0.94 15.56 -0.09
N PRO A 240 0.34 15.82 0.25
CA PRO A 240 0.80 15.86 1.64
C PRO A 240 0.65 17.28 2.17
N ASN A 241 -0.58 17.74 2.36
CA ASN A 241 -0.83 18.99 3.07
C ASN A 241 -2.05 18.88 3.99
N LEU A 242 -1.84 18.24 5.13
CA LEU A 242 -2.66 18.44 6.33
C LEU A 242 -1.71 18.82 7.47
N THR A 243 -1.40 20.11 7.51
CA THR A 243 -0.87 20.78 8.69
C THR A 243 -1.80 20.58 9.86
N ALA A 244 -1.24 20.05 10.94
CA ALA A 244 -1.81 20.10 12.27
C ALA A 244 -2.05 21.57 12.69
N SER A 245 -3.25 21.90 13.14
CA SER A 245 -3.46 23.04 14.02
C SER A 245 -4.49 22.68 15.09
N GLY A 246 -3.98 22.28 16.24
CA GLY A 246 -4.75 22.15 17.47
C GLY A 246 -3.80 22.25 18.65
N LYS A 247 -3.62 23.47 19.17
CA LYS A 247 -3.54 23.75 20.61
C LYS A 247 -3.60 25.26 20.92
N SER A 248 -4.58 25.57 21.76
CA SER A 248 -4.79 26.77 22.54
C SER A 248 -3.62 27.08 23.50
N ASN A 249 -3.24 28.35 23.66
CA ASN A 249 -3.41 29.09 24.92
C ASN A 249 -2.78 30.50 24.90
N ASN A 250 -3.59 31.46 25.32
CA ASN A 250 -3.30 32.63 26.18
C ASN A 250 -1.96 33.38 26.02
N GLN A 251 -2.07 34.61 25.50
CA GLN A 251 -1.39 35.76 26.11
C GLN A 251 -2.32 36.98 26.16
N THR A 252 -2.69 37.34 27.38
CA THR A 252 -3.16 38.65 27.82
C THR A 252 -2.07 39.70 27.56
N TYR A 253 -2.41 40.88 27.01
CA TYR A 253 -2.01 42.20 27.53
C TYR A 253 -2.67 43.36 26.75
N GLN A 254 -3.24 44.28 27.54
CA GLN A 254 -3.47 45.72 27.33
C GLN A 254 -4.41 46.21 26.22
N LYS A 255 -5.60 46.65 26.66
CA LYS A 255 -6.31 47.80 26.08
C LYS A 255 -5.88 49.07 26.80
N GLN A 256 -5.50 50.07 26.01
CA GLN A 256 -5.56 51.48 26.37
C GLN A 256 -7.03 51.92 26.39
N TYR A 257 -7.45 52.55 27.49
CA TYR A 257 -8.17 53.82 27.63
C TYR A 257 -8.52 54.00 29.11
#